data_AF-A0A934X2E5-F1
#
_entry.id   AF-A0A934X2E5-F1
#
_cell.length_a   1.000
_cell.length_b   1.000
_cell.length_c   1.000
_cell.angle_alpha   90.00
_cell.angle_beta   90.00
_cell.angle_gamma   90.00
#
_symmetry.space_group_name_H-M   'P 1'
#
loop_
_entity.id
_entity.type
_entity.pdbx_description
1 polymer ?
#
loop_
_entity_poly.entity_id
_entity_poly.type
_entity_poly.pdbx_seq_one_letter_code
_entity_poly.pdbx_strand_id
1 'polypeptide(L)'
;MKNYIQEKTRYLKALVLTMLVGFIGFEAGAQVFISSTSPAGPWYAGQEATASYEAEDFDAGTSFILWDDADNDAQIDEDEQIFGQSTVQDALEEIDFTWPEAGNINLRLAAFSGNSVTG
;
A
#
# COMPACT_ATOMS: atom_id res chain seq x y z
N MET A 1 -24.34 -49.14 -28.69
CA MET A 1 -24.22 -47.87 -29.44
C MET A 1 -24.44 -46.72 -28.47
N LYS A 2 -23.43 -45.90 -28.20
CA LYS A 2 -23.56 -44.72 -27.33
C LYS A 2 -24.36 -43.64 -28.08
N ASN A 3 -25.38 -43.08 -27.42
CA ASN A 3 -26.27 -42.06 -27.98
C ASN A 3 -25.51 -40.75 -28.21
N TYR A 4 -25.05 -40.54 -29.45
CA TYR A 4 -24.32 -39.35 -29.93
C TYR A 4 -25.01 -38.00 -29.63
N ILE A 5 -26.32 -38.01 -29.38
CA ILE A 5 -27.11 -36.81 -29.09
C ILE A 5 -26.83 -36.28 -27.67
N GLN A 6 -26.61 -37.15 -26.69
CA GLN A 6 -26.36 -36.74 -25.30
C GLN A 6 -24.95 -36.16 -25.09
N GLU A 7 -23.97 -36.61 -25.87
CA GLU A 7 -22.61 -36.06 -25.85
C GLU A 7 -22.60 -34.61 -26.38
N LYS A 8 -23.25 -34.35 -27.52
CA LYS A 8 -23.31 -33.00 -28.12
C LYS A 8 -23.94 -31.95 -27.20
N THR A 9 -24.97 -32.32 -26.43
CA THR A 9 -25.60 -31.38 -25.46
C THR A 9 -24.71 -31.11 -24.25
N ARG A 10 -23.86 -32.06 -23.83
CA ARG A 10 -22.91 -31.85 -22.73
C ARG A 10 -21.82 -30.86 -23.11
N TYR A 11 -21.28 -30.95 -24.32
CA TYR A 11 -20.27 -30.01 -24.81
C TYR A 11 -20.81 -28.59 -24.93
N LEU A 12 -22.07 -28.43 -25.38
CA LEU A 12 -22.70 -27.11 -25.49
C LEU A 12 -22.96 -26.46 -24.12
N LYS A 13 -23.41 -27.25 -23.13
CA LYS A 13 -23.60 -26.76 -21.75
C LYS A 13 -22.27 -26.41 -21.08
N ALA A 14 -21.22 -27.19 -21.33
CA ALA A 14 -19.88 -26.92 -20.80
C ALA A 14 -19.28 -25.64 -21.38
N LEU A 15 -19.45 -25.39 -22.69
CA LEU A 15 -18.97 -24.18 -23.37
C LEU A 15 -19.65 -22.90 -22.86
N VAL A 16 -20.98 -22.94 -22.68
CA VAL A 16 -21.74 -21.79 -22.16
C VAL A 16 -21.35 -21.48 -20.71
N LEU A 17 -21.07 -22.51 -19.90
CA LEU A 17 -20.58 -22.32 -18.53
C LEU A 17 -19.18 -21.69 -18.51
N THR A 18 -18.26 -22.11 -19.39
CA THR A 18 -16.90 -21.51 -19.44
C THR A 18 -16.92 -20.06 -19.91
N MET A 19 -17.84 -19.70 -20.82
CA MET A 19 -18.01 -18.30 -21.26
C MET A 19 -18.61 -17.39 -20.18
N LEU A 20 -19.45 -17.92 -19.28
CA LEU A 20 -20.06 -17.14 -18.20
C LEU A 20 -19.07 -16.82 -17.06
N VAL A 21 -18.09 -17.70 -16.79
CA VAL A 21 -17.04 -17.44 -15.78
C VAL A 21 -15.98 -16.44 -16.28
N GLY A 22 -15.88 -16.22 -17.60
CA GLY A 22 -14.94 -15.25 -18.18
C GLY A 22 -15.28 -13.77 -17.97
N PHE A 23 -16.44 -13.47 -17.36
CA PHE A 23 -16.91 -12.10 -17.07
C PHE A 23 -16.87 -11.73 -15.59
N ILE A 24 -16.17 -12.49 -14.74
CA ILE A 24 -15.72 -11.95 -13.46
C ILE A 24 -14.43 -11.19 -13.76
N GLY A 25 -14.60 -9.97 -14.27
CA GLY A 25 -13.53 -8.99 -14.28
C GLY A 25 -13.16 -8.74 -12.84
N PHE A 26 -12.01 -9.23 -12.42
CA PHE A 26 -11.37 -8.73 -11.22
C PHE A 26 -11.05 -7.26 -11.52
N GLU A 27 -11.83 -6.34 -10.94
CA GLU A 27 -11.32 -5.00 -10.71
C GLU A 27 -10.22 -5.17 -9.68
N ALA A 28 -9.00 -5.43 -10.15
CA ALA A 28 -7.82 -5.22 -9.34
C ALA A 28 -7.71 -3.70 -9.18
N GLY A 29 -8.22 -3.19 -8.06
CA GLY A 29 -7.92 -1.83 -7.62
C GLY A 29 -6.40 -1.68 -7.57
N ALA A 30 -5.88 -0.62 -8.17
CA ALA A 30 -4.45 -0.35 -8.10
C ALA A 30 -4.15 0.29 -6.75
N GLN A 31 -3.27 -0.33 -5.96
CA GLN A 31 -2.77 0.25 -4.70
C GLN A 31 -2.35 1.70 -4.92
N VAL A 32 -2.96 2.64 -4.19
CA VAL A 32 -2.79 4.06 -4.47
C VAL A 32 -2.75 4.89 -3.20
N PHE A 33 -1.77 5.79 -3.13
CA PHE A 33 -1.86 6.96 -2.26
C PHE A 33 -2.70 8.02 -2.99
N ILE A 34 -3.88 8.31 -2.48
CA ILE A 34 -4.73 9.42 -2.95
C ILE A 34 -4.06 10.74 -2.61
N SER A 35 -3.54 10.84 -1.39
CA SER A 35 -2.78 11.99 -0.94
C SER A 35 -1.71 11.59 0.06
N SER A 36 -0.64 12.38 0.08
CA SER A 36 0.33 12.39 1.17
C SER A 36 0.73 13.83 1.41
N THR A 37 0.83 14.20 2.68
CA THR A 37 1.30 15.52 3.08
C THR A 37 2.48 15.37 4.02
N SER A 38 3.51 16.16 3.74
CA SER A 38 4.67 16.29 4.61
C SER A 38 4.66 17.69 5.25
N PRO A 39 5.12 17.83 6.50
CA PRO A 39 5.20 19.12 7.17
C PRO A 39 6.06 20.13 6.37
N ALA A 40 5.50 21.29 6.01
CA ALA A 40 6.23 22.35 5.30
C ALA A 40 7.12 23.18 6.24
N GLY A 41 8.41 23.29 5.93
CA GLY A 41 9.41 23.96 6.77
C GLY A 41 9.53 25.49 6.62
N PRO A 42 10.38 26.14 7.44
CA PRO A 42 11.42 25.54 8.29
C PRO A 42 10.90 24.99 9.63
N TRP A 43 11.57 23.95 10.14
CA TRP A 43 11.27 23.26 11.40
C TRP A 43 12.43 23.37 12.39
N TYR A 44 12.12 23.30 13.68
CA TYR A 44 13.12 23.32 14.76
C TYR A 44 13.20 21.95 15.44
N ALA A 45 14.41 21.59 15.88
CA ALA A 45 14.64 20.45 16.76
C ALA A 45 13.67 20.44 17.95
N GLY A 46 13.03 19.28 18.19
CA GLY A 46 12.08 19.11 19.28
C GLY A 46 10.68 19.68 19.02
N GLN A 47 10.42 20.20 17.82
CA GLN A 47 9.09 20.69 17.46
C GLN A 47 8.20 19.53 17.02
N GLU A 48 6.95 19.50 17.52
CA GLU A 48 5.93 18.56 17.05
C GLU A 48 5.55 18.86 15.59
N ALA A 49 5.43 17.80 14.79
CA ALA A 49 5.05 17.83 13.39
C ALA A 49 4.15 16.64 13.06
N THR A 50 3.34 16.79 12.01
CA THR A 50 2.37 15.78 11.58
C THR A 50 2.49 15.57 10.08
N ALA A 51 2.73 14.33 9.66
CA ALA A 51 2.55 13.91 8.28
C ALA A 51 1.20 13.20 8.15
N SER A 52 0.54 13.30 7.00
CA SER A 52 -0.72 12.57 6.77
C SER A 52 -0.72 11.85 5.45
N TYR A 53 -1.55 10.82 5.36
CA TYR A 53 -1.77 10.09 4.12
C TYR A 53 -3.20 9.63 3.98
N GLU A 54 -3.65 9.54 2.74
CA GLU A 54 -4.90 8.89 2.34
C GLU A 54 -4.54 7.83 1.31
N ALA A 55 -4.91 6.58 1.59
CA ALA A 55 -4.56 5.43 0.78
C ALA A 55 -5.82 4.60 0.49
N GLU A 56 -5.85 3.91 -0.66
CA GLU A 56 -6.92 2.98 -1.06
C GLU A 56 -6.34 1.75 -1.77
N ASP A 57 -7.12 0.67 -1.74
CA ASP A 57 -6.87 -0.61 -2.39
C ASP A 57 -5.58 -1.32 -1.95
N PHE A 58 -5.08 -1.04 -0.73
CA PHE A 58 -3.92 -1.75 -0.17
C PHE A 58 -4.30 -3.10 0.43
N ASP A 59 -3.43 -4.09 0.25
CA ASP A 59 -3.64 -5.42 0.81
C ASP A 59 -3.68 -5.38 2.35
N ALA A 60 -4.47 -6.29 2.92
CA ALA A 60 -4.53 -6.43 4.36
C ALA A 60 -3.16 -6.77 4.96
N GLY A 61 -2.76 -6.02 5.99
CA GLY A 61 -1.44 -6.15 6.63
C GLY A 61 -0.33 -5.33 5.96
N THR A 62 -0.67 -4.40 5.06
CA THR A 62 0.25 -3.36 4.60
C THR A 62 0.58 -2.41 5.75
N SER A 63 1.86 -2.08 5.90
CA SER A 63 2.32 -1.04 6.82
C SER A 63 2.71 0.23 6.06
N PHE A 64 2.34 1.37 6.60
CA PHE A 64 2.69 2.70 6.13
C PHE A 64 3.73 3.28 7.07
N ILE A 65 4.91 3.62 6.57
CA ILE A 65 6.06 3.99 7.41
C ILE A 65 6.55 5.36 6.97
N LEU A 66 6.77 6.22 7.97
CA LEU A 66 7.39 7.54 7.82
C LEU A 66 8.81 7.48 8.36
N TRP A 67 9.81 7.79 7.53
CA TRP A 67 11.22 7.75 7.93
C TRP A 67 12.05 8.86 7.28
N ASP A 68 13.28 9.03 7.77
CA ASP A 68 14.32 9.83 7.13
C ASP A 68 15.05 9.01 6.07
N ASP A 69 14.74 9.26 4.81
CA ASP A 69 15.36 8.63 3.62
C ASP A 69 16.65 9.38 3.27
N ALA A 70 17.69 9.17 4.08
CA ALA A 70 18.87 10.01 4.12
C ALA A 70 19.65 9.97 2.80
N ASP A 71 19.64 8.84 2.11
CA ASP A 71 20.32 8.64 0.82
C ASP A 71 19.40 8.74 -0.41
N ASN A 72 18.08 8.87 -0.18
CA ASN A 72 17.03 9.06 -1.18
C ASN A 72 16.86 7.87 -2.14
N ASP A 73 17.04 6.65 -1.65
CA ASP A 73 16.93 5.41 -2.43
C ASP A 73 15.56 4.69 -2.30
N ALA A 74 14.70 5.19 -1.38
CA ALA A 74 13.37 4.66 -1.08
C ALA A 74 13.34 3.27 -0.42
N GLN A 75 14.44 2.84 0.18
CA GLN A 75 14.52 1.70 1.09
C GLN A 75 14.60 2.21 2.54
N ILE A 76 14.52 1.27 3.49
CA ILE A 76 14.72 1.58 4.90
C ILE A 76 16.00 0.87 5.32
N ASP A 77 17.02 1.65 5.64
CA ASP A 77 18.33 1.16 6.05
C ASP A 77 18.54 1.20 7.58
N GLU A 78 19.57 0.49 8.07
CA GLU A 78 19.85 0.36 9.51
C GLU A 78 20.22 1.68 10.20
N ASP A 79 20.69 2.68 9.44
CA ASP A 79 21.08 4.00 9.93
C ASP A 79 19.97 5.06 9.78
N GLU A 80 18.82 4.69 9.23
CA GLU A 80 17.70 5.59 9.01
C GLU A 80 16.73 5.61 10.20
N GLN A 81 16.20 6.79 10.49
CA GLN A 81 15.28 6.96 11.60
C GLN A 81 13.84 6.81 11.14
N ILE A 82 13.11 5.85 11.74
CA ILE A 82 11.66 5.75 11.62
C ILE A 82 11.00 6.73 12.60
N PHE A 83 10.15 7.61 12.08
CA PHE A 83 9.38 8.57 12.87
C PHE A 83 8.03 8.01 13.31
N GLY A 84 7.43 7.15 12.49
CA GLY A 84 6.17 6.52 12.84
C GLY A 84 5.72 5.48 11.82
N GLN A 85 4.72 4.71 12.24
CA GLN A 85 4.10 3.69 11.41
C GLN A 85 2.59 3.64 11.63
N SER A 86 1.86 3.26 10.60
CA SER A 86 0.45 2.92 10.67
C SER A 86 0.20 1.61 9.92
N THR A 87 -0.77 0.82 10.38
CA THR A 87 -1.26 -0.37 9.67
C THR A 87 -2.72 -0.20 9.24
N VAL A 88 -3.25 1.02 9.35
CA VAL A 88 -4.61 1.32 8.91
C VAL A 88 -4.57 1.57 7.42
N GLN A 89 -5.05 0.58 6.68
CA GLN A 89 -5.26 0.63 5.24
C GLN A 89 -6.54 1.37 4.90
N ASP A 90 -6.64 1.82 3.64
CA ASP A 90 -7.89 2.31 3.05
C ASP A 90 -8.54 3.44 3.87
N ALA A 91 -7.71 4.35 4.38
CA ALA A 91 -8.08 5.40 5.32
C ALA A 91 -7.24 6.67 5.15
N LEU A 92 -7.76 7.77 5.70
CA LEU A 92 -7.02 8.98 6.00
C LEU A 92 -6.43 8.85 7.41
N GLU A 93 -5.12 8.92 7.52
CA GLU A 93 -4.38 8.79 8.77
C GLU A 93 -3.35 9.89 8.94
N GLU A 94 -3.02 10.14 10.21
CA GLU A 94 -2.00 11.09 10.65
C GLU A 94 -0.91 10.36 11.43
N ILE A 95 0.34 10.75 11.17
CA ILE A 95 1.53 10.26 11.87
C ILE A 95 2.17 11.47 12.53
N ASP A 96 1.95 11.58 13.84
CA ASP A 96 2.56 12.60 14.69
C ASP A 96 3.98 12.17 15.09
N PHE A 97 4.92 13.11 15.02
CA PHE A 97 6.30 12.90 15.40
C PHE A 97 6.94 14.20 15.89
N THR A 98 8.04 14.05 16.63
CA THR A 98 8.87 15.19 17.03
C THR A 98 10.04 15.33 16.05
N TRP A 99 10.25 16.54 15.52
CA TRP A 99 11.35 16.84 14.61
C TRP A 99 12.71 16.56 15.29
N PRO A 100 13.61 15.76 14.70
CA PRO A 100 14.85 15.34 15.35
C PRO A 100 15.84 16.50 15.54
N GLU A 101 16.80 16.30 16.45
CA GLU A 101 17.68 17.37 16.92
C GLU A 101 18.74 17.85 15.91
N ALA A 102 18.98 17.11 14.82
CA ALA A 102 20.04 17.44 13.87
C ALA A 102 19.66 17.19 12.41
N GLY A 103 20.17 18.05 11.52
CA GLY A 103 20.25 17.79 10.09
C GLY A 103 19.10 18.33 9.24
N ASN A 104 19.34 18.33 7.93
CA ASN A 104 18.26 18.31 6.95
C ASN A 104 17.77 16.87 6.87
N ILE A 105 16.45 16.68 6.88
CA ILE A 105 15.80 15.38 6.86
C ILE A 105 15.12 15.25 5.51
N ASN A 106 15.21 14.07 4.92
CA ASN A 106 14.47 13.73 3.71
C ASN A 106 13.28 12.87 4.12
N LEU A 107 12.19 13.53 4.51
CA LEU A 107 11.01 12.82 4.98
C LEU A 107 10.37 12.01 3.84
N ARG A 108 10.28 10.69 4.00
CA ARG A 108 9.58 9.80 3.07
C ARG A 108 8.48 9.02 3.77
N LEU A 109 7.38 8.85 3.04
CA LEU A 109 6.29 7.94 3.38
C LEU A 109 6.14 6.89 2.28
N ALA A 110 6.06 5.63 2.65
CA ALA A 110 5.78 4.53 1.72
C ALA A 110 4.99 3.41 2.38
N ALA A 111 4.43 2.55 1.52
CA ALA A 111 3.67 1.36 1.92
C ALA A 111 4.50 0.09 1.69
N PHE A 112 4.49 -0.81 2.66
CA PHE A 112 5.23 -2.07 2.65
C PHE A 112 4.27 -3.23 2.84
N SER A 113 4.14 -4.08 1.81
CA SER A 113 3.31 -5.28 1.85
C SER A 113 4.14 -6.50 2.28
N GLY A 114 3.65 -7.26 3.25
CA GLY A 114 4.11 -8.64 3.47
C GLY A 114 5.35 -8.83 4.34
N ASN A 115 5.87 -7.80 5.01
CA ASN A 115 6.85 -7.96 6.07
C ASN A 115 6.75 -6.81 7.08
N SER A 116 6.83 -7.12 8.37
CA SER A 116 7.06 -6.10 9.39
C SER A 116 8.44 -5.51 9.15
N VAL A 117 8.54 -4.23 8.79
CA VAL A 117 9.81 -3.53 8.75
C VAL A 117 10.21 -3.31 10.22
N THR A 118 11.22 -4.04 10.66
CA THR A 118 11.91 -3.77 11.93
C THR A 118 13.09 -2.86 11.61
N GLY A 119 12.93 -1.57 11.92
CA GLY A 119 14.07 -0.67 12.18
C GLY A 119 14.60 -0.85 13.59
#